data_AF-A0A2S7K740-F1
#
_entry.id   AF-A0A2S7K740-F1
#
_cell.length_a   1.000
_cell.length_b   1.000
_cell.length_c   1.000
_cell.angle_alpha   90.00
_cell.angle_beta   90.00
_cell.angle_gamma   90.00
#
_symmetry.space_group_name_H-M   'P 1'
#
loop_
_entity.id
_entity.type
_entity.pdbx_description
1 polymer ?
#
loop_
_entity_poly.entity_id
_entity_poly.type
_entity_poly.pdbx_seq_one_letter_code
_entity_poly.pdbx_strand_id
1 'polypeptide(L)'
;MTVVYAFLLILTIIGTVAGVEGWRRRRETRALERALFAEIAPMRAQAAAMAAEIARRHQAGEPFDAAFFSLWRLSAPLIYPAAGASLGLLQGEGLDRVGFFHARLADARARLAEAQTAGRFEPSPYRMLYCLVAAINHVGRWTDAMEKRYGCIPCDMPDLAAANALVGTFERSGSEPIMIAYNWADCAVS
;
A
#
# COMPACT_ATOMS: atom_id res chain seq x y z
N MET A 1 -36.65 -13.88 -44.45
CA MET A 1 -35.75 -14.78 -43.68
C MET A 1 -34.34 -14.19 -43.50
N THR A 2 -33.74 -13.57 -44.51
CA THR A 2 -32.38 -12.99 -44.49
C THR A 2 -32.14 -11.95 -43.37
N VAL A 3 -33.13 -11.10 -43.07
CA VAL A 3 -33.03 -10.06 -42.02
C VAL A 3 -32.94 -10.67 -40.61
N VAL A 4 -33.65 -11.77 -40.35
CA VAL A 4 -33.64 -12.46 -39.04
C VAL A 4 -32.28 -13.13 -38.79
N TYR A 5 -31.70 -13.77 -39.82
CA TYR A 5 -30.37 -14.37 -39.70
C TYR A 5 -29.26 -13.33 -39.52
N ALA A 6 -29.33 -12.20 -40.21
CA ALA A 6 -28.37 -11.10 -40.03
C ALA A 6 -28.44 -10.51 -38.61
N PHE A 7 -29.65 -10.34 -38.06
CA PHE A 7 -29.84 -9.85 -36.70
C PHE A 7 -29.29 -10.82 -35.64
N LEU A 8 -29.57 -12.12 -35.77
CA LEU A 8 -29.04 -13.15 -34.87
C LEU A 8 -27.50 -13.23 -34.94
N LEU A 9 -26.92 -13.10 -36.13
CA LEU A 9 -25.47 -13.06 -36.32
C LEU A 9 -24.85 -11.85 -35.59
N ILE A 10 -25.45 -10.66 -35.72
CA ILE A 10 -24.99 -9.45 -35.04
C ILE A 10 -25.06 -9.62 -33.52
N LEU A 11 -26.17 -10.15 -32.98
CA LEU A 11 -26.29 -10.43 -31.55
C LEU A 11 -25.24 -11.43 -31.05
N THR A 12 -24.94 -12.45 -31.85
CA THR A 12 -23.90 -13.45 -31.52
C THR A 12 -22.51 -12.82 -31.52
N ILE A 13 -22.21 -11.96 -32.50
CA ILE A 13 -20.95 -11.21 -32.56
C ILE A 13 -20.82 -10.25 -31.36
N ILE A 14 -21.87 -9.49 -31.05
CA ILE A 14 -21.86 -8.56 -29.89
C ILE A 14 -21.67 -9.35 -28.58
N GLY A 15 -22.38 -10.47 -28.40
CA GLY A 15 -22.27 -11.30 -27.20
C GLY A 15 -20.89 -11.94 -27.04
N THR A 16 -20.28 -12.42 -28.13
CA THR A 16 -18.93 -12.99 -28.11
C THR A 16 -17.87 -11.93 -27.85
N VAL A 17 -17.95 -10.76 -28.52
CA VAL A 17 -17.02 -9.64 -28.29
C VAL A 17 -17.13 -9.13 -26.84
N ALA A 18 -18.34 -8.93 -26.32
CA ALA A 18 -18.55 -8.53 -24.93
C ALA A 18 -18.04 -9.59 -23.93
N GLY A 19 -18.20 -10.88 -24.25
CA GLY A 19 -17.68 -11.99 -23.45
C GLY A 19 -16.14 -12.01 -23.39
N VAL A 20 -15.48 -11.80 -24.53
CA VAL A 20 -14.01 -11.75 -24.65
C VAL A 20 -13.45 -10.53 -23.91
N GLU A 21 -14.05 -9.35 -24.10
CA GLU A 21 -13.69 -8.11 -23.41
C GLU A 21 -13.83 -8.26 -21.89
N GLY A 22 -14.94 -8.85 -21.43
CA GLY A 22 -15.19 -9.11 -20.01
C GLY A 22 -14.27 -10.18 -19.41
N TRP A 23 -13.80 -11.15 -20.19
CA TRP A 23 -12.78 -12.11 -19.74
C TRP A 23 -11.40 -11.46 -19.64
N ARG A 24 -11.03 -10.65 -20.64
CA ARG A 24 -9.76 -9.93 -20.67
C ARG A 24 -9.64 -8.96 -19.50
N ARG A 25 -10.66 -8.12 -19.27
CA ARG A 25 -10.72 -7.21 -18.11
C ARG A 25 -10.55 -7.95 -16.79
N ARG A 26 -11.25 -9.08 -16.61
CA ARG A 26 -11.11 -9.91 -15.40
C ARG A 26 -9.69 -10.42 -15.21
N ARG A 27 -9.02 -10.84 -16.29
CA ARG A 27 -7.62 -11.32 -16.22
C ARG A 27 -6.65 -10.18 -15.88
N GLU A 28 -6.84 -9.01 -16.46
CA GLU A 28 -6.03 -7.82 -16.20
C GLU A 28 -6.23 -7.30 -14.77
N THR A 29 -7.47 -7.21 -14.27
CA THR A 29 -7.76 -6.86 -12.86
C THR A 29 -7.07 -7.84 -11.90
N ARG A 30 -7.13 -9.16 -12.18
CA ARG A 30 -6.46 -10.17 -11.34
C ARG A 30 -4.94 -10.02 -11.34
N ALA A 31 -4.35 -9.72 -12.50
CA ALA A 31 -2.91 -9.51 -12.60
C ALA A 31 -2.49 -8.27 -11.81
N LEU A 32 -3.24 -7.17 -11.92
CA LEU A 32 -3.02 -5.95 -11.17
C LEU A 32 -3.14 -6.18 -9.66
N GLU A 33 -4.20 -6.85 -9.22
CA GLU A 33 -4.40 -7.19 -7.82
C GLU A 33 -3.24 -8.04 -7.27
N ARG A 34 -2.83 -9.10 -7.98
CA ARG A 34 -1.66 -9.91 -7.56
C ARG A 34 -0.37 -9.09 -7.44
N ALA A 35 -0.16 -8.17 -8.38
CA ALA A 35 1.02 -7.34 -8.40
C ALA A 35 1.02 -6.33 -7.24
N LEU A 36 -0.15 -5.76 -6.90
CA LEU A 36 -0.33 -4.92 -5.70
C LEU A 36 -0.12 -5.70 -4.40
N PHE A 37 -0.62 -6.93 -4.33
CA PHE A 37 -0.36 -7.80 -3.18
C PHE A 37 1.14 -8.06 -2.98
N ALA A 38 1.87 -8.37 -4.06
CA ALA A 38 3.31 -8.59 -4.03
C ALA A 38 4.10 -7.34 -3.60
N GLU A 39 3.55 -6.15 -3.79
CA GLU A 39 4.15 -4.89 -3.29
C GLU A 39 3.85 -4.65 -1.80
N ILE A 40 2.61 -4.93 -1.36
CA ILE A 40 2.17 -4.65 0.02
C ILE A 40 2.75 -5.65 1.03
N ALA A 41 2.84 -6.93 0.68
CA ALA A 41 3.32 -7.99 1.56
C ALA A 41 4.72 -7.72 2.17
N PRO A 42 5.77 -7.36 1.40
CA PRO A 42 7.07 -7.04 1.98
C PRO A 42 7.04 -5.78 2.87
N MET A 43 6.13 -4.83 2.62
CA MET A 43 5.98 -3.65 3.48
C MET A 43 5.40 -4.02 4.85
N ARG A 44 4.51 -5.03 4.94
CA ARG A 44 4.06 -5.60 6.23
C ARG A 44 5.24 -6.14 7.03
N ALA A 45 6.13 -6.89 6.37
CA ALA A 45 7.33 -7.42 7.00
C ALA A 45 8.28 -6.34 7.49
N GLN A 46 8.50 -5.31 6.68
CA GLN A 46 9.33 -4.17 7.08
C GLN A 46 8.73 -3.40 8.26
N ALA A 47 7.41 -3.19 8.29
CA ALA A 47 6.75 -2.51 9.41
C ALA A 47 6.85 -3.32 10.72
N ALA A 48 6.65 -4.64 10.66
CA ALA A 48 6.81 -5.51 11.83
C ALA A 48 8.25 -5.53 12.35
N ALA A 49 9.23 -5.66 11.46
CA ALA A 49 10.65 -5.61 11.82
C ALA A 49 11.05 -4.26 12.42
N MET A 50 10.55 -3.15 11.86
CA MET A 50 10.78 -1.80 12.38
C MET A 50 10.20 -1.63 13.79
N ALA A 51 8.98 -2.12 14.03
CA ALA A 51 8.38 -2.10 15.36
C ALA A 51 9.20 -2.88 16.39
N ALA A 52 9.70 -4.07 16.02
CA ALA A 52 10.52 -4.89 16.91
C ALA A 52 11.84 -4.19 17.28
N GLU A 53 12.52 -3.58 16.31
CA GLU A 53 13.76 -2.85 16.57
C GLU A 53 13.53 -1.57 17.39
N ILE A 54 12.42 -0.85 17.13
CA ILE A 54 12.05 0.30 17.96
C ILE A 54 11.85 -0.12 19.41
N ALA A 55 11.09 -1.21 19.64
CA ALA A 55 10.86 -1.74 20.97
C ALA A 55 12.17 -2.17 21.66
N ARG A 56 13.05 -2.89 20.93
CA ARG A 56 14.35 -3.35 21.45
C ARG A 56 15.22 -2.18 21.90
N ARG A 57 15.43 -1.17 21.04
CA ARG A 57 16.25 0.01 21.37
C ARG A 57 15.65 0.81 22.51
N HIS A 58 14.34 1.00 22.51
CA HIS A 58 13.66 1.73 23.58
C HIS A 58 13.85 1.05 24.95
N GLN A 59 13.72 -0.29 25.01
CA GLN A 59 13.96 -1.06 26.24
C GLN A 59 15.43 -1.00 26.69
N ALA A 60 16.37 -0.93 25.74
CA ALA A 60 17.79 -0.82 26.01
C ALA A 60 18.25 0.63 26.32
N GLY A 61 17.38 1.64 26.17
CA GLY A 61 17.77 3.05 26.26
C GLY A 61 18.73 3.50 25.15
N GLU A 62 18.77 2.76 24.03
CA GLU A 62 19.63 3.06 22.89
C GLU A 62 19.05 4.21 22.05
N PRO A 63 19.89 5.09 21.49
CA PRO A 63 19.43 6.17 20.62
C PRO A 63 18.93 5.64 19.26
N PHE A 64 18.00 6.38 18.66
CA PHE A 64 17.58 6.21 17.26
C PHE A 64 18.43 7.12 16.37
N ASP A 65 19.64 6.66 16.05
CA ASP A 65 20.65 7.39 15.30
C ASP A 65 20.65 7.08 13.80
N ALA A 66 21.58 7.67 13.05
CA ALA A 66 21.74 7.40 11.62
C ALA A 66 21.91 5.89 11.33
N ALA A 67 22.54 5.14 12.24
CA ALA A 67 22.69 3.70 12.10
C ALA A 67 21.33 2.98 12.16
N PHE A 68 20.43 3.34 13.08
CA PHE A 68 19.05 2.85 13.07
C PHE A 68 18.37 3.12 11.72
N PHE A 69 18.42 4.37 11.22
CA PHE A 69 17.74 4.73 9.98
C PHE A 69 18.36 4.05 8.75
N SER A 70 19.66 3.75 8.76
CA SER A 70 20.33 3.05 7.66
C SER A 70 19.88 1.59 7.47
N LEU A 71 19.31 0.96 8.52
CA LEU A 71 18.78 -0.41 8.44
C LEU A 71 17.54 -0.50 7.54
N TRP A 72 16.81 0.60 7.40
CA TRP A 72 15.53 0.62 6.70
C TRP A 72 15.72 1.10 5.27
N ARG A 73 15.19 0.34 4.32
CA ARG A 73 15.06 0.74 2.91
C ARG A 73 13.66 0.38 2.43
N LEU A 74 12.76 1.35 2.55
CA LEU A 74 11.40 1.24 2.04
C LEU A 74 11.44 1.21 0.50
N SER A 75 10.91 0.14 -0.07
CA SER A 75 10.92 -0.08 -1.53
C SER A 75 10.11 0.98 -2.25
N ALA A 76 10.52 1.33 -3.48
CA ALA A 76 9.72 2.19 -4.32
C ALA A 76 8.45 1.47 -4.77
N PRO A 77 7.29 2.16 -4.83
CA PRO A 77 6.12 1.56 -5.43
C PRO A 77 6.36 1.30 -6.91
N LEU A 78 6.22 0.05 -7.33
CA LEU A 78 6.52 -0.40 -8.69
C LEU A 78 5.27 -0.40 -9.56
N ILE A 79 4.11 -0.62 -8.94
CA ILE A 79 2.86 -0.85 -9.68
C ILE A 79 2.24 0.45 -10.16
N TYR A 80 2.17 1.49 -9.33
CA TYR A 80 1.46 2.72 -9.67
C TYR A 80 1.92 3.39 -10.98
N PRO A 81 3.24 3.52 -11.26
CA PRO A 81 3.71 4.10 -12.52
C PRO A 81 3.50 3.16 -13.71
N ALA A 82 3.63 1.84 -13.49
CA ALA A 82 3.55 0.83 -14.55
C ALA A 82 2.11 0.46 -14.93
N ALA A 83 1.16 0.64 -14.01
CA ALA A 83 -0.23 0.25 -14.16
C ALA A 83 -1.13 1.37 -14.69
N GLY A 84 -0.61 2.55 -15.07
CA GLY A 84 -1.41 3.75 -15.37
C GLY A 84 -2.70 3.52 -16.17
N ALA A 85 -2.66 2.76 -17.27
CA ALA A 85 -3.85 2.42 -18.06
C ALA A 85 -4.73 1.32 -17.44
N SER A 86 -4.15 0.43 -16.63
CA SER A 86 -4.81 -0.68 -15.95
C SER A 86 -5.42 -0.29 -14.60
N LEU A 87 -5.04 0.84 -14.00
CA LEU A 87 -5.62 1.33 -12.75
C LEU A 87 -7.12 1.58 -12.88
N GLY A 88 -7.60 2.02 -14.06
CA GLY A 88 -9.03 2.15 -14.35
C GLY A 88 -9.81 0.83 -14.35
N LEU A 89 -9.15 -0.32 -14.18
CA LEU A 89 -9.77 -1.63 -13.99
C LEU A 89 -10.10 -1.92 -12.51
N LEU A 90 -9.54 -1.15 -11.57
CA LEU A 90 -9.93 -1.19 -10.17
C LEU A 90 -11.26 -0.45 -9.98
N GLN A 91 -12.12 -0.97 -9.12
CA GLN A 91 -13.29 -0.22 -8.67
C GLN A 91 -12.84 1.02 -7.87
N GLY A 92 -13.69 2.05 -7.76
CA GLY A 92 -13.34 3.32 -7.10
C GLY A 92 -12.71 3.15 -5.71
N GLU A 93 -13.24 2.24 -4.91
CA GLU A 93 -12.67 1.90 -3.60
C GLU A 93 -11.25 1.32 -3.68
N GLY A 94 -10.95 0.52 -4.71
CA GLY A 94 -9.62 -0.02 -4.94
C GLY A 94 -8.61 1.04 -5.36
N LEU A 95 -9.03 2.01 -6.18
CA LEU A 95 -8.21 3.16 -6.56
C LEU A 95 -7.85 4.01 -5.35
N ASP A 96 -8.82 4.36 -4.52
CA ASP A 96 -8.61 5.18 -3.32
C ASP A 96 -7.64 4.51 -2.34
N ARG A 97 -7.84 3.21 -2.09
CA ARG A 97 -7.00 2.43 -1.19
C ARG A 97 -5.55 2.37 -1.66
N VAL A 98 -5.35 2.12 -2.96
CA VAL A 98 -4.02 2.04 -3.59
C VAL A 98 -3.35 3.41 -3.61
N GLY A 99 -4.08 4.46 -3.96
CA GLY A 99 -3.59 5.84 -3.92
C GLY A 99 -3.14 6.24 -2.51
N PHE A 100 -3.95 5.96 -1.49
CA PHE A 100 -3.60 6.21 -0.09
C PHE A 100 -2.34 5.45 0.33
N PHE A 101 -2.25 4.16 0.00
CA PHE A 101 -1.08 3.33 0.31
C PHE A 101 0.21 3.91 -0.28
N HIS A 102 0.22 4.22 -1.58
CA HIS A 102 1.40 4.75 -2.24
C HIS A 102 1.78 6.15 -1.74
N ALA A 103 0.80 7.02 -1.46
CA ALA A 103 1.05 8.35 -0.90
C ALA A 103 1.71 8.27 0.48
N ARG A 104 1.20 7.40 1.37
CA ARG A 104 1.80 7.19 2.69
C ARG A 104 3.17 6.54 2.63
N LEU A 105 3.39 5.62 1.70
CA LEU A 105 4.70 5.02 1.47
C LEU A 105 5.71 6.05 0.95
N ALA A 106 5.29 6.95 0.05
CA ALA A 106 6.12 8.04 -0.45
C ALA A 106 6.52 9.01 0.68
N ASP A 107 5.57 9.40 1.54
CA ASP A 107 5.85 10.23 2.72
C ASP A 107 6.83 9.54 3.69
N ALA A 108 6.60 8.26 4.00
CA ALA A 108 7.53 7.49 4.85
C ALA A 108 8.95 7.39 4.26
N ARG A 109 9.06 7.29 2.93
CA ARG A 109 10.35 7.26 2.22
C ARG A 109 11.08 8.59 2.25
N ALA A 110 10.39 9.69 1.97
CA ALA A 110 10.97 11.04 2.03
C ALA A 110 11.53 11.32 3.43
N ARG A 111 10.73 11.03 4.46
CA ARG A 111 11.10 11.14 5.86
C ARG A 111 12.30 10.29 6.25
N LEU A 112 12.35 9.04 5.78
CA LEU A 112 13.49 8.16 6.01
C LEU A 112 14.78 8.72 5.38
N ALA A 113 14.70 9.26 4.16
CA ALA A 113 15.84 9.87 3.49
C ALA A 113 16.34 11.14 4.21
N GLU A 114 15.41 11.97 4.70
CA GLU A 114 15.73 13.12 5.54
C GLU A 114 16.43 12.70 6.84
N ALA A 115 15.90 11.70 7.55
CA ALA A 115 16.48 11.18 8.80
C ALA A 115 17.89 10.61 8.58
N GLN A 116 18.09 9.87 7.48
CA GLN A 116 19.40 9.33 7.10
C GLN A 116 20.42 10.45 6.82
N THR A 117 19.99 11.53 6.18
CA THR A 117 20.87 12.66 5.80
C THR A 117 21.17 13.56 6.99
N ALA A 118 20.16 13.88 7.79
CA ALA A 118 20.27 14.81 8.90
C ALA A 118 21.03 14.20 10.09
N GLY A 119 21.08 12.87 10.21
CA GLY A 119 21.64 12.15 11.36
C GLY A 119 20.96 12.52 12.69
N ARG A 120 19.76 13.11 12.62
CA ARG A 120 19.03 13.73 13.71
C ARG A 120 17.59 13.23 13.72
N PHE A 121 17.00 13.28 14.91
CA PHE A 121 15.78 12.58 15.36
C PHE A 121 14.43 13.06 14.81
N GLU A 122 14.43 14.04 13.91
CA GLU A 122 13.21 14.53 13.29
C GLU A 122 13.17 14.06 11.84
N PRO A 123 12.26 13.14 11.45
CA PRO A 123 11.08 12.65 12.18
C PRO A 123 11.32 11.42 13.06
N SER A 124 10.61 11.38 14.20
CA SER A 124 10.60 10.26 15.16
C SER A 124 10.36 8.90 14.47
N PRO A 125 11.08 7.83 14.84
CA PRO A 125 10.89 6.50 14.27
C PRO A 125 9.47 5.96 14.49
N TYR A 126 8.78 6.42 15.54
CA TYR A 126 7.37 6.11 15.80
C TYR A 126 6.45 6.72 14.74
N ARG A 127 6.76 7.92 14.25
CA ARG A 127 5.98 8.60 13.19
C ARG A 127 6.16 7.89 11.85
N MET A 128 7.37 7.41 11.56
CA MET A 128 7.62 6.59 10.37
C MET A 128 6.84 5.27 10.44
N LEU A 129 6.91 4.58 11.59
CA LEU A 129 6.13 3.36 11.81
C LEU A 129 4.61 3.64 11.68
N TYR A 130 4.12 4.76 12.22
CA TYR A 130 2.74 5.18 12.08
C TYR A 130 2.32 5.30 10.60
N CYS A 131 3.10 6.00 9.76
CA CYS A 131 2.77 6.15 8.35
C CYS A 131 2.70 4.80 7.63
N LEU A 132 3.62 3.88 7.93
CA LEU A 132 3.64 2.53 7.35
C LEU A 132 2.44 1.70 7.82
N VAL A 133 2.20 1.65 9.12
CA VAL A 133 1.07 0.91 9.71
C VAL A 133 -0.26 1.46 9.21
N ALA A 134 -0.41 2.77 9.10
CA ALA A 134 -1.61 3.41 8.55
C ALA A 134 -1.81 3.03 7.07
N ALA A 135 -0.77 3.08 6.24
CA ALA A 135 -0.82 2.68 4.84
C ALA A 135 -1.30 1.23 4.70
N ILE A 136 -0.69 0.33 5.48
CA ILE A 136 -0.94 -1.10 5.45
C ILE A 136 -2.34 -1.44 5.98
N ASN A 137 -2.76 -0.87 7.10
CA ASN A 137 -4.09 -1.10 7.66
C ASN A 137 -5.19 -0.60 6.71
N HIS A 138 -4.93 0.47 5.96
CA HIS A 138 -5.88 1.01 4.98
C HIS A 138 -6.11 0.05 3.80
N VAL A 139 -5.12 -0.77 3.43
CA VAL A 139 -5.26 -1.81 2.41
C VAL A 139 -5.53 -3.20 2.98
N GLY A 140 -5.41 -3.40 4.30
CA GLY A 140 -5.43 -4.71 4.96
C GLY A 140 -6.64 -5.58 4.62
N ARG A 141 -7.86 -5.06 4.81
CA ARG A 141 -9.09 -5.81 4.47
C ARG A 141 -9.16 -6.21 3.00
N TRP A 142 -8.62 -5.37 2.13
CA TRP A 142 -8.59 -5.60 0.69
C TRP A 142 -7.55 -6.67 0.34
N THR A 143 -6.34 -6.61 0.93
CA THR A 143 -5.32 -7.63 0.76
C THR A 143 -5.71 -8.99 1.34
N ASP A 144 -6.39 -9.03 2.49
CA ASP A 144 -6.86 -10.27 3.10
C ASP A 144 -7.96 -10.93 2.24
N ALA A 145 -8.80 -10.12 1.58
CA ALA A 145 -9.78 -10.60 0.62
C ALA A 145 -9.12 -11.14 -0.66
N MET A 146 -8.03 -10.52 -1.11
CA MET A 146 -7.25 -10.98 -2.28
C MET A 146 -6.52 -12.29 -2.00
N GLU A 147 -5.92 -12.44 -0.82
CA GLU A 147 -5.29 -13.68 -0.37
C GLU A 147 -6.28 -14.84 -0.42
N LYS A 148 -7.47 -14.67 0.19
CA LYS A 148 -8.57 -15.66 0.16
C LYS A 148 -9.05 -15.96 -1.26
N ARG A 149 -9.14 -14.95 -2.12
CA ARG A 149 -9.68 -15.08 -3.49
C ARG A 149 -8.70 -15.74 -4.45
N TYR A 150 -7.41 -15.51 -4.29
CA TYR A 150 -6.39 -15.95 -5.24
C TYR A 150 -5.58 -17.15 -4.78
N GLY A 151 -5.77 -17.60 -3.54
CA GLY A 151 -4.97 -18.67 -2.97
C GLY A 151 -3.49 -18.35 -3.04
N CYS A 152 -3.15 -17.05 -3.01
CA CYS A 152 -1.77 -16.64 -2.77
C CYS A 152 -1.41 -17.29 -1.43
N ILE A 153 -0.40 -18.16 -1.42
CA ILE A 153 0.06 -18.84 -0.22
C ILE A 153 0.16 -17.77 0.88
N PRO A 154 -0.41 -17.98 2.08
CA PRO A 154 -0.19 -17.08 3.19
C PRO A 154 1.31 -16.96 3.34
N CYS A 155 1.88 -15.84 2.91
CA CYS A 155 3.29 -15.58 3.09
C CYS A 155 3.45 -15.21 4.56
N ASP A 156 3.20 -16.14 5.50
CA ASP A 156 3.16 -15.95 6.97
C ASP A 156 3.17 -14.47 7.34
N MET A 157 2.09 -13.75 6.96
CA MET A 157 2.19 -12.31 6.84
C MET A 157 2.47 -11.79 8.23
N PRO A 158 3.62 -11.13 8.46
CA PRO A 158 4.08 -10.88 9.81
C PRO A 158 3.05 -10.04 10.55
N ASP A 159 2.73 -10.50 11.75
CA ASP A 159 1.69 -9.91 12.57
C ASP A 159 2.04 -8.45 12.90
N LEU A 160 1.08 -7.57 12.63
CA LEU A 160 1.19 -6.15 12.93
C LEU A 160 0.68 -5.81 14.33
N ALA A 161 0.24 -6.79 15.14
CA ALA A 161 -0.27 -6.53 16.50
C ALA A 161 0.75 -5.75 17.34
N ALA A 162 2.02 -6.13 17.29
CA ALA A 162 3.09 -5.42 17.99
C ALA A 162 3.30 -3.99 17.45
N ALA A 163 3.27 -3.81 16.12
CA ALA A 163 3.39 -2.51 15.48
C ALA A 163 2.20 -1.59 15.80
N ASN A 164 0.97 -2.12 15.74
CA ASN A 164 -0.26 -1.44 16.11
C ASN A 164 -0.28 -1.06 17.60
N ALA A 165 0.18 -1.94 18.49
CA ALA A 165 0.27 -1.65 19.92
C ALA A 165 1.28 -0.53 20.21
N LEU A 166 2.42 -0.52 19.51
CA LEU A 166 3.46 0.49 19.65
C LEU A 166 2.98 1.86 19.13
N VAL A 167 2.29 1.88 17.98
CA VAL A 167 1.62 3.06 17.44
C VAL A 167 0.54 3.58 18.38
N GLY A 168 -0.37 2.71 18.85
CA GLY A 168 -1.45 3.13 19.75
C GLY A 168 -0.96 3.58 21.13
N THR A 169 0.25 3.19 21.54
CA THR A 169 0.90 3.72 22.74
C THR A 169 1.45 5.12 22.50
N PHE A 170 2.10 5.34 21.35
CA PHE A 170 2.57 6.66 20.90
C PHE A 170 1.42 7.67 20.73
N GLU A 171 0.31 7.26 20.13
CA GLU A 171 -0.88 8.13 19.96
C GLU A 171 -1.48 8.56 21.31
N ARG A 172 -1.47 7.66 22.31
CA ARG A 172 -2.00 7.95 23.66
C ARG A 172 -1.06 8.78 24.52
N SER A 173 0.25 8.72 24.30
CA SER A 173 1.24 9.46 25.09
C SER A 173 1.35 10.94 24.72
N GLY A 174 0.56 11.44 23.76
CA GLY A 174 0.46 12.87 23.44
C GLY A 174 1.75 13.48 22.89
N SER A 175 2.70 12.65 22.45
CA SER A 175 3.98 13.06 21.87
C SER A 175 3.76 13.51 20.41
N GLU A 176 3.05 14.63 20.28
CA GLU A 176 2.57 15.34 19.09
C GLU A 176 1.76 14.57 18.03
N PRO A 177 0.43 14.71 18.08
CA PRO A 177 -0.44 14.46 16.94
C PRO A 177 -0.42 15.69 16.01
N ILE A 178 0.48 15.72 15.03
CA ILE A 178 0.31 16.66 13.90
C ILE A 178 -0.63 16.01 12.87
N MET A 179 -1.92 16.09 13.21
CA MET A 179 -2.97 16.25 12.21
C MET A 179 -2.74 17.56 11.45
N ILE A 180 -1.84 17.58 10.47
CA ILE A 180 -2.02 18.51 9.36
C ILE A 180 -2.77 17.73 8.30
N ALA A 181 -4.04 18.08 8.17
CA ALA A 181 -4.79 17.91 6.94
C ALA A 181 -3.95 18.53 5.80
N TYR A 182 -3.12 17.73 5.15
CA TYR A 182 -2.57 18.10 3.85
C TYR A 182 -3.72 17.99 2.87
N ASN A 183 -4.32 19.15 2.60
CA ASN A 183 -5.21 19.36 1.48
C ASN A 183 -4.42 19.02 0.21
N TRP A 184 -4.91 18.08 -0.58
CA TRP A 184 -4.28 17.58 -1.80
C TRP A 184 -4.13 18.64 -2.91
N ALA A 185 -4.52 19.89 -2.64
CA ALA A 185 -4.43 21.02 -3.56
C ALA A 185 -2.99 21.53 -3.79
N ASP A 186 -2.05 21.28 -2.87
CA ASP A 186 -0.71 21.89 -2.95
C ASP A 186 0.33 21.05 -3.71
N CYS A 187 0.00 19.81 -4.11
CA CYS A 187 0.87 18.99 -4.97
C CYS A 187 0.75 19.32 -6.48
N ALA A 188 0.02 20.38 -6.83
CA ALA A 188 -0.23 20.76 -8.22
C ALA A 188 0.42 22.09 -8.61
N VAL A 189 1.54 22.51 -8.02
CA VAL A 189 2.43 23.53 -8.65
C VAL A 189 3.87 23.32 -8.20
N SER A 190 4.73 22.82 -9.11
CA SER A 190 6.17 23.11 -9.22
C SER A 190 6.66 22.63 -10.58
#